data_AF-A0A2S6V8A2-F1
#
_entry.id   AF-A0A2S6V8A2-F1
#
_cell.length_a   1.000
_cell.length_b   1.000
_cell.length_c   1.000
_cell.angle_alpha   90.00
_cell.angle_beta   90.00
_cell.angle_gamma   90.00
#
_symmetry.space_group_name_H-M   'P 1'
#
loop_
_entity.id
_entity.type
_entity.pdbx_description
1 polymer ?
#
loop_
_entity_poly.entity_id
_entity_poly.type
_entity_poly.pdbx_seq_one_letter_code
_entity_poly.pdbx_strand_id
1 'polypeptide(L)'
;MIYRVKQFSMVLIALISITGISLGTQETQAAESTQAENLFTQASTQLERGNFQGAIQDFSQVIELNPDYMEAYCERGLAYAFLGDYQEAIEGFRQAIEIDPNHVDAYARWGTALASVGDLQGAIEKFDETLRLAPNFLDAYYNRGLAHYSLNNHEQAVEDFTQVIQLEPALAQAYGRRGLAYYALSNRSAAISDLQQAATLFQQQGDRVGYQQTLDLIQIIQ
;
A
#
# COMPACT_ATOMS: atom_id res chain seq x y z
N MET A 1 85.51 -1.18 16.59
CA MET A 1 85.95 0.23 16.48
C MET A 1 85.48 0.75 15.13
N ILE A 2 84.91 1.96 15.08
CA ILE A 2 84.46 2.75 13.92
C ILE A 2 82.96 2.61 13.52
N TYR A 3 82.25 3.72 13.77
CA TYR A 3 80.91 4.08 13.32
C TYR A 3 80.83 4.29 11.80
N ARG A 4 79.67 3.99 11.19
CA ARG A 4 79.19 4.75 10.02
C ARG A 4 77.66 4.82 9.99
N VAL A 5 77.17 6.03 10.28
CA VAL A 5 75.83 6.53 9.97
C VAL A 5 75.73 6.80 8.46
N LYS A 6 74.66 6.33 7.80
CA LYS A 6 74.17 6.86 6.50
C LYS A 6 72.65 6.57 6.33
N GLN A 7 71.85 7.57 6.70
CA GLN A 7 70.69 8.17 5.98
C GLN A 7 69.96 7.34 4.90
N PHE A 8 68.65 7.12 5.09
CA PHE A 8 67.52 7.10 4.11
C PHE A 8 66.25 6.91 4.98
N SER A 9 65.53 7.95 5.41
CA SER A 9 64.50 8.71 4.68
C SER A 9 63.57 7.86 3.80
N MET A 10 62.27 8.08 3.96
CA MET A 10 61.13 7.55 3.20
C MET A 10 60.67 6.11 3.47
N VAL A 11 59.74 5.95 4.42
CA VAL A 11 58.41 5.35 4.12
C VAL A 11 57.40 6.00 5.08
N LEU A 12 56.95 7.21 4.74
CA LEU A 12 55.77 7.84 5.33
C LEU A 12 54.86 8.33 4.21
N ILE A 13 54.57 7.49 3.22
CA ILE A 13 53.61 7.78 2.16
C ILE A 13 52.91 6.47 1.78
N ALA A 14 51.95 6.03 2.60
CA ALA A 14 50.99 4.99 2.22
C ALA A 14 49.67 5.03 3.02
N LEU A 15 49.36 6.12 3.75
CA LEU A 15 48.11 6.26 4.52
C LEU A 15 47.24 7.44 4.10
N ILE A 16 47.65 8.24 3.11
CA ILE A 16 46.89 9.43 2.66
C ILE A 16 45.98 9.12 1.47
N SER A 17 46.21 8.03 0.74
CA SER A 17 45.39 7.66 -0.42
C SER A 17 44.09 6.92 -0.06
N ILE A 18 43.99 6.31 1.13
CA ILE A 18 42.75 5.62 1.54
C ILE A 18 41.75 6.61 2.15
N THR A 19 42.24 7.62 2.89
CA THR A 19 41.38 8.62 3.53
C THR A 19 40.78 9.60 2.51
N GLY A 20 41.55 10.08 1.53
CA GLY A 20 41.05 11.02 0.51
C GLY A 20 39.99 10.41 -0.44
N ILE A 21 40.14 9.11 -0.78
CA ILE A 21 39.15 8.40 -1.59
C ILE A 21 37.90 8.10 -0.75
N SER A 22 38.05 7.65 0.50
CA SER A 22 36.92 7.37 1.40
C SER A 22 36.12 8.61 1.79
N LEU A 23 36.77 9.76 1.97
CA LEU A 23 36.11 11.05 2.24
C LEU A 23 35.38 11.57 0.99
N GLY A 24 36.00 11.47 -0.19
CA GLY A 24 35.37 11.84 -1.45
C GLY A 24 34.15 10.96 -1.79
N THR A 25 34.19 9.66 -1.50
CA THR A 25 33.04 8.76 -1.67
C THR A 25 31.93 9.06 -0.66
N GLN A 26 32.27 9.42 0.59
CA GLN A 26 31.28 9.77 1.61
C GLN A 26 30.57 11.09 1.31
N GLU A 27 31.28 12.12 0.84
CA GLU A 27 30.67 13.38 0.42
C GLU A 27 29.77 13.21 -0.81
N THR A 28 30.19 12.38 -1.77
CA THR A 28 29.38 12.07 -2.97
C THR A 28 28.12 11.31 -2.61
N GLN A 29 28.24 10.27 -1.77
CA GLN A 29 27.10 9.47 -1.31
C GLN A 29 26.12 10.28 -0.45
N ALA A 30 26.64 11.20 0.39
CA ALA A 30 25.79 12.11 1.17
C ALA A 30 25.04 13.12 0.27
N ALA A 31 25.70 13.62 -0.79
CA ALA A 31 25.08 14.51 -1.77
C ALA A 31 23.98 13.78 -2.57
N GLU A 32 24.24 12.55 -3.03
CA GLU A 32 23.27 11.71 -3.72
C GLU A 32 22.07 11.37 -2.84
N SER A 33 22.29 11.04 -1.55
CA SER A 33 21.21 10.81 -0.57
C SER A 33 20.34 12.05 -0.40
N THR A 34 20.97 13.23 -0.24
CA THR A 34 20.23 14.49 -0.08
C THR A 34 19.47 14.86 -1.36
N GLN A 35 20.04 14.57 -2.52
CA GLN A 35 19.37 14.76 -3.81
C GLN A 35 18.16 13.83 -3.95
N ALA A 36 18.30 12.55 -3.58
CA ALA A 36 17.21 11.58 -3.60
C ALA A 36 16.05 12.00 -2.67
N GLU A 37 16.33 12.47 -1.46
CA GLU A 37 15.31 12.97 -0.51
C GLU A 37 14.55 14.20 -1.05
N ASN A 38 15.27 15.15 -1.66
CA ASN A 38 14.65 16.32 -2.27
C ASN A 38 13.76 15.95 -3.47
N LEU A 39 14.24 15.05 -4.33
CA LEU A 39 13.46 14.53 -5.46
C LEU A 39 12.24 13.74 -4.98
N PHE A 40 12.37 12.95 -3.92
CA PHE A 40 11.25 12.23 -3.32
C PHE A 40 10.18 13.20 -2.82
N THR A 41 10.58 14.26 -2.10
CA THR A 41 9.65 15.29 -1.62
C THR A 41 8.93 16.00 -2.77
N GLN A 42 9.66 16.30 -3.85
CA GLN A 42 9.08 16.86 -5.07
C GLN A 42 8.08 15.90 -5.71
N ALA A 43 8.45 14.63 -5.90
CA ALA A 43 7.61 13.59 -6.47
C ALA A 43 6.30 13.41 -5.68
N SER A 44 6.38 13.35 -4.34
CA SER A 44 5.21 13.27 -3.46
C SER A 44 4.30 14.49 -3.61
N THR A 45 4.88 15.68 -3.73
CA THR A 45 4.10 16.91 -4.00
C THR A 45 3.38 16.84 -5.35
N GLN A 46 4.01 16.26 -6.37
CA GLN A 46 3.39 16.09 -7.68
C GLN A 46 2.24 15.08 -7.64
N LEU A 47 2.44 13.97 -6.93
CA LEU A 47 1.44 12.93 -6.69
C LEU A 47 0.21 13.52 -5.98
N GLU A 48 0.39 14.30 -4.92
CA GLU A 48 -0.69 14.99 -4.19
C GLU A 48 -1.47 15.98 -5.09
N ARG A 49 -0.79 16.60 -6.05
CA ARG A 49 -1.40 17.52 -7.03
C ARG A 49 -2.08 16.80 -8.20
N GLY A 50 -2.01 15.47 -8.25
CA GLY A 50 -2.55 14.67 -9.35
C GLY A 50 -1.68 14.66 -10.62
N ASN A 51 -0.46 15.19 -10.58
CA ASN A 51 0.47 15.08 -11.69
C ASN A 51 1.22 13.73 -11.64
N PHE A 52 0.48 12.66 -11.93
CA PHE A 52 0.98 11.29 -11.76
C PHE A 52 2.16 10.96 -12.68
N GLN A 53 2.15 11.41 -13.95
CA GLN A 53 3.27 11.17 -14.86
C GLN A 53 4.56 11.82 -14.39
N GLY A 54 4.49 13.06 -13.88
CA GLY A 54 5.67 13.73 -13.35
C GLY A 54 6.15 13.13 -12.03
N ALA A 55 5.24 12.69 -11.16
CA ALA A 55 5.59 11.92 -9.96
C ALA A 55 6.32 10.62 -10.31
N ILE A 56 5.86 9.89 -11.33
CA ILE A 56 6.52 8.65 -11.81
C ILE A 56 7.95 8.92 -12.29
N GLN A 57 8.16 10.01 -13.03
CA GLN A 57 9.48 10.41 -13.52
C GLN A 57 10.42 10.70 -12.34
N ASP A 58 9.99 11.54 -11.40
CA ASP A 58 10.82 11.92 -10.25
C ASP A 58 11.09 10.72 -9.32
N PHE A 59 10.09 9.89 -9.01
CA PHE A 59 10.32 8.67 -8.21
C PHE A 59 11.26 7.69 -8.91
N SER A 60 11.21 7.60 -10.25
CA SER A 60 12.17 6.76 -10.99
C SER A 60 13.59 7.29 -10.84
N GLN A 61 13.78 8.61 -10.84
CA GLN A 61 15.08 9.21 -10.58
C GLN A 61 15.54 8.99 -9.13
N VAL A 62 14.62 9.01 -8.15
CA VAL A 62 14.94 8.64 -6.75
C VAL A 62 15.48 7.20 -6.69
N ILE A 63 14.83 6.27 -7.39
CA ILE A 63 15.23 4.86 -7.47
C ILE A 63 16.59 4.68 -8.17
N GLU A 64 16.88 5.47 -9.21
CA GLU A 64 18.19 5.45 -9.87
C GLU A 64 19.31 5.93 -8.93
N LEU A 65 19.05 6.93 -8.10
CA LEU A 65 20.01 7.46 -7.12
C LEU A 65 20.15 6.55 -5.90
N ASN A 66 19.05 5.94 -5.46
CA ASN A 66 19.01 5.02 -4.33
C ASN A 66 18.09 3.83 -4.63
N PRO A 67 18.64 2.72 -5.14
CA PRO A 67 17.88 1.51 -5.48
C PRO A 67 17.21 0.82 -4.30
N ASP A 68 17.62 1.12 -3.06
CA ASP A 68 17.05 0.58 -1.82
C ASP A 68 16.01 1.54 -1.20
N TYR A 69 15.61 2.60 -1.90
CA TYR A 69 14.59 3.55 -1.43
C TYR A 69 13.17 2.97 -1.61
N MET A 70 12.77 2.12 -0.67
CA MET A 70 11.50 1.39 -0.66
C MET A 70 10.28 2.29 -0.91
N GLU A 71 10.18 3.45 -0.25
CA GLU A 71 9.04 4.35 -0.38
C GLU A 71 8.89 4.87 -1.82
N ALA A 72 9.99 5.08 -2.55
CA ALA A 72 9.93 5.54 -3.94
C ALA A 72 9.29 4.49 -4.86
N TYR A 73 9.53 3.19 -4.63
CA TYR A 73 8.85 2.13 -5.37
C TYR A 73 7.36 2.07 -5.05
N CYS A 74 7.01 2.17 -3.77
CA CYS A 74 5.62 2.15 -3.31
C CYS A 74 4.82 3.33 -3.88
N GLU A 75 5.33 4.56 -3.75
CA GLU A 75 4.66 5.78 -4.22
C GLU A 75 4.64 5.89 -5.75
N ARG A 76 5.67 5.39 -6.44
CA ARG A 76 5.62 5.23 -7.91
C ARG A 76 4.54 4.24 -8.34
N GLY A 77 4.44 3.11 -7.64
CA GLY A 77 3.39 2.12 -7.87
C GLY A 77 1.99 2.71 -7.66
N LEU A 78 1.83 3.54 -6.63
CA LEU A 78 0.59 4.28 -6.41
C LEU A 78 0.27 5.26 -7.55
N ALA A 79 1.25 6.00 -8.05
CA ALA A 79 1.07 6.89 -9.19
C ALA A 79 0.61 6.13 -10.46
N TYR A 80 1.20 4.95 -10.73
CA TYR A 80 0.72 4.07 -11.81
C TYR A 80 -0.72 3.58 -11.57
N ALA A 81 -1.07 3.20 -10.34
CA ALA A 81 -2.43 2.78 -10.01
C ALA A 81 -3.46 3.90 -10.26
N PHE A 82 -3.12 5.16 -9.97
CA PHE A 82 -3.99 6.30 -10.30
C PHE A 82 -4.17 6.54 -11.79
N LEU A 83 -3.21 6.11 -12.62
CA LEU A 83 -3.32 6.12 -14.09
C LEU A 83 -4.04 4.90 -14.66
N GLY A 84 -4.33 3.88 -13.83
CA GLY A 84 -4.92 2.62 -14.25
C GLY A 84 -3.89 1.59 -14.74
N ASP A 85 -2.60 1.89 -14.65
CA ASP A 85 -1.49 1.02 -15.05
C ASP A 85 -1.19 0.03 -13.90
N TYR A 86 -2.14 -0.87 -13.64
CA TYR A 86 -2.09 -1.74 -12.47
C TYR A 86 -0.95 -2.77 -12.49
N GLN A 87 -0.44 -3.15 -13.67
CA GLN A 87 0.65 -4.12 -13.77
C GLN A 87 1.97 -3.51 -13.29
N GLU A 88 2.23 -2.27 -13.65
CA GLU A 88 3.36 -1.46 -13.21
C GLU A 88 3.23 -1.12 -11.71
N ALA A 89 2.01 -0.86 -11.25
CA ALA A 89 1.73 -0.67 -9.82
C ALA A 89 2.10 -1.92 -8.99
N ILE A 90 1.65 -3.09 -9.44
CA ILE A 90 1.97 -4.39 -8.81
C ILE A 90 3.48 -4.59 -8.71
N GLU A 91 4.22 -4.30 -9.79
CA GLU A 91 5.68 -4.42 -9.78
C GLU A 91 6.34 -3.47 -8.78
N GLY A 92 5.89 -2.21 -8.72
CA GLY A 92 6.37 -1.26 -7.72
C GLY A 92 6.15 -1.72 -6.28
N PHE A 93 4.95 -2.23 -5.97
CA PHE A 93 4.68 -2.75 -4.62
C PHE A 93 5.48 -4.01 -4.29
N ARG A 94 5.68 -4.91 -5.27
CA ARG A 94 6.52 -6.10 -5.10
C ARG A 94 7.96 -5.71 -4.76
N GLN A 95 8.54 -4.76 -5.51
CA GLN A 95 9.90 -4.27 -5.24
C GLN A 95 10.01 -3.60 -3.87
N ALA A 96 9.00 -2.82 -3.46
CA ALA A 96 8.98 -2.23 -2.12
C ALA A 96 9.02 -3.30 -1.02
N ILE A 97 8.25 -4.39 -1.17
CA ILE A 97 8.23 -5.51 -0.22
C ILE A 97 9.53 -6.35 -0.23
N GLU A 98 10.20 -6.46 -1.38
CA GLU A 98 11.52 -7.11 -1.45
C GLU A 98 12.58 -6.36 -0.63
N ILE A 99 12.44 -5.03 -0.51
CA ILE A 99 13.32 -4.17 0.30
C ILE A 99 12.89 -4.18 1.78
N ASP A 100 11.60 -3.94 2.07
CA ASP A 100 11.04 -4.04 3.42
C ASP A 100 9.82 -4.98 3.48
N PRO A 101 10.02 -6.24 3.91
CA PRO A 101 8.94 -7.22 4.05
C PRO A 101 7.88 -6.89 5.10
N ASN A 102 8.03 -5.83 5.90
CA ASN A 102 7.06 -5.42 6.92
C ASN A 102 6.27 -4.16 6.53
N HIS A 103 6.38 -3.68 5.29
CA HIS A 103 5.70 -2.47 4.84
C HIS A 103 4.20 -2.71 4.59
N VAL A 104 3.38 -2.44 5.60
CA VAL A 104 1.92 -2.70 5.64
C VAL A 104 1.19 -2.10 4.43
N ASP A 105 1.45 -0.83 4.12
CA ASP A 105 0.75 -0.12 3.05
C ASP A 105 1.08 -0.68 1.66
N ALA A 106 2.29 -1.24 1.47
CA ALA A 106 2.67 -1.82 0.19
C ALA A 106 1.89 -3.12 -0.06
N TYR A 107 1.70 -3.97 0.95
CA TYR A 107 0.82 -5.13 0.84
C TYR A 107 -0.64 -4.73 0.55
N ALA A 108 -1.17 -3.73 1.26
CA ALA A 108 -2.56 -3.31 1.11
C ALA A 108 -2.84 -2.75 -0.30
N ARG A 109 -1.93 -1.92 -0.81
CA ARG A 109 -2.00 -1.36 -2.15
C ARG A 109 -1.78 -2.44 -3.21
N TRP A 110 -0.89 -3.39 -2.98
CA TRP A 110 -0.70 -4.55 -3.86
C TRP A 110 -1.97 -5.39 -3.97
N GLY A 111 -2.60 -5.74 -2.84
CA GLY A 111 -3.87 -6.47 -2.85
C GLY A 111 -4.97 -5.73 -3.64
N THR A 112 -5.04 -4.41 -3.48
CA THR A 112 -5.98 -3.57 -4.22
C THR A 112 -5.71 -3.56 -5.73
N ALA A 113 -4.44 -3.48 -6.13
CA ALA A 113 -4.05 -3.54 -7.55
C ALA A 113 -4.33 -4.92 -8.16
N LEU A 114 -4.07 -6.01 -7.43
CA LEU A 114 -4.41 -7.38 -7.85
C LEU A 114 -5.91 -7.55 -8.05
N ALA A 115 -6.73 -7.04 -7.13
CA ALA A 115 -8.17 -7.07 -7.27
C ALA A 115 -8.63 -6.29 -8.52
N SER A 116 -7.96 -5.18 -8.85
CA SER A 116 -8.28 -4.35 -10.02
C SER A 116 -7.98 -5.05 -11.36
N VAL A 117 -6.99 -5.96 -11.39
CA VAL A 117 -6.71 -6.81 -12.58
C VAL A 117 -7.48 -8.14 -12.55
N GLY A 118 -8.34 -8.36 -11.55
CA GLY A 118 -9.17 -9.55 -11.42
C GLY A 118 -8.47 -10.74 -10.76
N ASP A 119 -7.24 -10.60 -10.27
CA ASP A 119 -6.58 -11.62 -9.45
C ASP A 119 -7.07 -11.53 -7.99
N LEU A 120 -8.29 -12.01 -7.78
CA LEU A 120 -8.94 -11.94 -6.47
C LEU A 120 -8.27 -12.84 -5.43
N GLN A 121 -7.69 -13.98 -5.84
CA GLN A 121 -7.02 -14.89 -4.93
C GLN A 121 -5.68 -14.30 -4.47
N GLY A 122 -4.89 -13.76 -5.39
CA GLY A 122 -3.67 -13.02 -5.04
C GLY A 122 -3.98 -11.80 -4.17
N ALA A 123 -5.09 -11.09 -4.44
CA ALA A 123 -5.52 -9.97 -3.60
C ALA A 123 -5.77 -10.39 -2.14
N ILE A 124 -6.50 -11.50 -1.92
CA ILE A 124 -6.75 -12.06 -0.60
C ILE A 124 -5.44 -12.36 0.13
N GLU A 125 -4.49 -13.01 -0.53
CA GLU A 125 -3.18 -13.32 0.07
C GLU A 125 -2.42 -12.07 0.53
N LYS A 126 -2.50 -10.95 -0.22
CA LYS A 126 -1.86 -9.70 0.21
C LYS A 126 -2.61 -9.01 1.34
N PHE A 127 -3.94 -9.07 1.36
CA PHE A 127 -4.71 -8.57 2.50
C PHE A 127 -4.50 -9.41 3.76
N ASP A 128 -4.28 -10.72 3.64
CA ASP A 128 -3.88 -11.59 4.75
C ASP A 128 -2.56 -11.13 5.36
N GLU A 129 -1.55 -10.82 4.54
CA GLU A 129 -0.28 -10.27 5.01
C GLU A 129 -0.43 -8.87 5.65
N THR A 130 -1.24 -7.99 5.05
CA THR A 130 -1.59 -6.69 5.66
C THR A 130 -2.18 -6.88 7.05
N LEU A 131 -3.14 -7.80 7.21
CA LEU A 131 -3.83 -8.05 8.48
C LEU A 131 -2.96 -8.82 9.48
N ARG A 132 -2.00 -9.61 9.02
CA ARG A 132 -0.97 -10.22 9.89
C ARG A 132 -0.08 -9.15 10.52
N LEU A 133 0.31 -8.14 9.75
CA LEU A 133 1.18 -7.04 10.21
C LEU A 133 0.39 -5.95 10.97
N ALA A 134 -0.84 -5.68 10.55
CA ALA A 134 -1.72 -4.67 11.12
C ALA A 134 -3.15 -5.24 11.31
N PRO A 135 -3.43 -5.92 12.43
CA PRO A 135 -4.69 -6.65 12.65
C PRO A 135 -5.98 -5.83 12.65
N ASN A 136 -5.87 -4.51 12.75
CA ASN A 136 -7.00 -3.58 12.79
C ASN A 136 -7.07 -2.70 11.52
N PHE A 137 -6.44 -3.13 10.41
CA PHE A 137 -6.44 -2.37 9.16
C PHE A 137 -7.80 -2.50 8.45
N LEU A 138 -8.66 -1.50 8.64
CA LEU A 138 -10.06 -1.52 8.22
C LEU A 138 -10.24 -1.80 6.72
N ASP A 139 -9.50 -1.10 5.87
CA ASP A 139 -9.63 -1.23 4.40
C ASP A 139 -9.23 -2.64 3.91
N ALA A 140 -8.32 -3.32 4.61
CA ALA A 140 -7.89 -4.66 4.26
C ALA A 140 -9.01 -5.67 4.50
N TYR A 141 -9.70 -5.60 5.65
CA TYR A 141 -10.91 -6.40 5.86
C TYR A 141 -11.99 -6.08 4.83
N TYR A 142 -12.24 -4.79 4.56
CA TYR A 142 -13.30 -4.41 3.60
C TYR A 142 -13.02 -4.96 2.20
N ASN A 143 -11.79 -4.76 1.68
CA ASN A 143 -11.42 -5.20 0.34
C ASN A 143 -11.27 -6.73 0.24
N ARG A 144 -10.75 -7.40 1.29
CA ARG A 144 -10.72 -8.86 1.35
C ARG A 144 -12.13 -9.46 1.38
N GLY A 145 -13.06 -8.84 2.11
CA GLY A 145 -14.48 -9.22 2.11
C GLY A 145 -15.14 -9.08 0.74
N LEU A 146 -14.82 -8.01 -0.01
CA LEU A 146 -15.28 -7.85 -1.40
C LEU A 146 -14.71 -8.92 -2.33
N ALA A 147 -13.42 -9.27 -2.18
CA ALA A 147 -12.78 -10.32 -2.95
C ALA A 147 -13.39 -11.70 -2.64
N HIS A 148 -13.58 -12.03 -1.36
CA HIS A 148 -14.28 -13.24 -0.93
C HIS A 148 -15.70 -13.32 -1.51
N TYR A 149 -16.48 -12.23 -1.42
CA TYR A 149 -17.83 -12.19 -1.98
C TYR A 149 -17.83 -12.47 -3.49
N SER A 150 -16.89 -11.87 -4.23
CA SER A 150 -16.76 -12.03 -5.68
C SER A 150 -16.34 -13.44 -6.09
N LEU A 151 -15.62 -14.15 -5.22
CA LEU A 151 -15.28 -15.57 -5.38
C LEU A 151 -16.36 -16.54 -4.87
N ASN A 152 -17.52 -16.04 -4.43
CA ASN A 152 -18.59 -16.80 -3.78
C ASN A 152 -18.22 -17.43 -2.42
N ASN A 153 -17.16 -16.94 -1.78
CA ASN A 153 -16.76 -17.30 -0.42
C ASN A 153 -17.57 -16.44 0.58
N HIS A 154 -18.88 -16.62 0.61
CA HIS A 154 -19.79 -15.69 1.28
C HIS A 154 -19.68 -15.72 2.81
N GLU A 155 -19.34 -16.85 3.42
CA GLU A 155 -19.09 -16.96 4.85
C GLU A 155 -17.89 -16.08 5.28
N GLN A 156 -16.76 -16.18 4.57
CA GLN A 156 -15.57 -15.36 4.84
C GLN A 156 -15.85 -13.87 4.60
N ALA A 157 -16.64 -13.54 3.56
CA ALA A 157 -17.08 -12.16 3.35
C ALA A 157 -17.89 -11.63 4.54
N VAL A 158 -18.78 -12.46 5.13
CA VAL A 158 -19.52 -12.08 6.35
C VAL A 158 -18.58 -11.83 7.53
N GLU A 159 -17.58 -12.69 7.73
CA GLU A 159 -16.57 -12.53 8.79
C GLU A 159 -15.80 -11.22 8.64
N ASP A 160 -15.31 -10.93 7.43
CA ASP A 160 -14.56 -9.71 7.13
C ASP A 160 -15.40 -8.44 7.32
N PHE A 161 -16.62 -8.39 6.76
CA PHE A 161 -17.49 -7.23 6.97
C PHE A 161 -17.93 -7.08 8.43
N THR A 162 -17.96 -8.18 9.20
CA THR A 162 -18.18 -8.12 10.65
C THR A 162 -17.02 -7.45 11.36
N GLN A 163 -15.77 -7.74 10.99
CA GLN A 163 -14.61 -7.03 11.53
C GLN A 163 -14.65 -5.54 11.19
N VAL A 164 -15.01 -5.17 9.95
CA VAL A 164 -15.18 -3.76 9.56
C VAL A 164 -16.22 -3.06 10.45
N ILE A 165 -17.38 -3.69 10.68
CA ILE A 165 -18.45 -3.14 11.54
C ILE A 165 -18.00 -3.03 13.01
N GLN A 166 -17.16 -3.94 13.50
CA GLN A 166 -16.61 -3.84 14.86
C GLN A 166 -15.63 -2.66 15.00
N LEU A 167 -14.81 -2.42 13.98
CA LEU A 167 -13.87 -1.30 13.95
C LEU A 167 -14.56 0.05 13.70
N GLU A 168 -15.55 0.08 12.81
CA GLU A 168 -16.34 1.28 12.46
C GLU A 168 -17.85 0.97 12.39
N PRO A 169 -18.56 1.04 13.53
CA PRO A 169 -20.00 0.73 13.59
C PRO A 169 -20.90 1.68 12.80
N ALA A 170 -20.37 2.82 12.35
CA ALA A 170 -21.11 3.82 11.57
C ALA A 170 -20.98 3.62 10.05
N LEU A 171 -20.18 2.66 9.58
CA LEU A 171 -19.93 2.45 8.16
C LEU A 171 -21.10 1.71 7.49
N ALA A 172 -22.04 2.47 6.94
CA ALA A 172 -23.26 1.96 6.29
C ALA A 172 -22.97 0.91 5.20
N GLN A 173 -21.91 1.13 4.42
CA GLN A 173 -21.49 0.27 3.32
C GLN A 173 -21.14 -1.14 3.82
N ALA A 174 -20.53 -1.28 4.99
CA ALA A 174 -20.15 -2.59 5.54
C ALA A 174 -21.39 -3.43 5.89
N TYR A 175 -22.42 -2.80 6.49
CA TYR A 175 -23.71 -3.46 6.71
C TYR A 175 -24.37 -3.87 5.39
N GLY A 176 -24.38 -2.99 4.39
CA GLY A 176 -24.94 -3.32 3.07
C GLY A 176 -24.24 -4.52 2.43
N ARG A 177 -22.91 -4.55 2.44
CA ARG A 177 -22.11 -5.66 1.90
C ARG A 177 -22.31 -6.96 2.68
N ARG A 178 -22.35 -6.92 4.01
CA ARG A 178 -22.63 -8.09 4.84
C ARG A 178 -24.05 -8.62 4.64
N GLY A 179 -25.03 -7.72 4.47
CA GLY A 179 -26.40 -8.08 4.14
C GLY A 179 -26.52 -8.81 2.80
N LEU A 180 -25.80 -8.36 1.78
CA LEU A 180 -25.71 -9.06 0.49
C LEU A 180 -25.04 -10.43 0.61
N ALA A 181 -24.00 -10.56 1.44
CA ALA A 181 -23.35 -11.84 1.71
C ALA A 181 -24.31 -12.81 2.44
N TYR A 182 -25.05 -12.34 3.44
CA TYR A 182 -26.10 -13.14 4.08
C TYR A 182 -27.21 -13.57 3.11
N TYR A 183 -27.60 -12.69 2.19
CA TYR A 183 -28.59 -13.04 1.17
C TYR A 183 -28.10 -14.16 0.25
N ALA A 184 -26.83 -14.10 -0.18
CA ALA A 184 -26.21 -15.15 -0.97
C ALA A 184 -26.13 -16.49 -0.21
N LEU A 185 -25.97 -16.45 1.12
CA LEU A 185 -26.07 -17.60 2.02
C LEU A 185 -27.52 -18.05 2.31
N SER A 186 -28.52 -17.50 1.62
CA SER A 186 -29.94 -17.73 1.85
C SER A 186 -30.43 -17.36 3.26
N ASN A 187 -29.65 -16.60 4.04
CA ASN A 187 -30.04 -16.09 5.34
C ASN A 187 -30.77 -14.75 5.19
N ARG A 188 -32.01 -14.82 4.68
CA ARG A 188 -32.84 -13.64 4.40
C ARG A 188 -33.08 -12.76 5.62
N SER A 189 -33.27 -13.36 6.80
CA SER A 189 -33.50 -12.60 8.03
C SER A 189 -32.30 -11.73 8.41
N ALA A 190 -31.08 -12.27 8.36
CA ALA A 190 -29.88 -11.50 8.65
C ALA A 190 -29.62 -10.45 7.56
N ALA A 191 -29.85 -10.81 6.29
CA ALA A 191 -29.74 -9.89 5.16
C ALA A 191 -30.63 -8.65 5.32
N ILE A 192 -31.93 -8.85 5.61
CA ILE A 192 -32.88 -7.74 5.81
C ILE A 192 -32.48 -6.89 7.02
N SER A 193 -32.05 -7.50 8.13
CA SER A 193 -31.61 -6.79 9.32
C SER A 193 -30.42 -5.86 9.02
N ASP A 194 -29.39 -6.37 8.34
CA ASP A 194 -28.21 -5.59 7.99
C ASP A 194 -28.54 -4.49 6.98
N LEU A 195 -29.38 -4.77 5.97
CA LEU A 195 -29.80 -3.75 5.01
C LEU A 195 -30.64 -2.65 5.67
N GLN A 196 -31.52 -2.97 6.64
CA GLN A 196 -32.25 -1.96 7.39
C GLN A 196 -31.31 -1.05 8.20
N GLN A 197 -30.26 -1.63 8.79
CA GLN A 197 -29.24 -0.86 9.49
C GLN A 197 -28.45 0.03 8.53
N ALA A 198 -28.04 -0.51 7.37
CA ALA A 198 -27.39 0.27 6.32
C ALA A 198 -28.25 1.46 5.86
N ALA A 199 -29.54 1.23 5.59
CA ALA A 199 -30.47 2.29 5.21
C ALA A 199 -30.58 3.37 6.30
N THR A 200 -30.69 2.98 7.57
CA THR A 200 -30.73 3.92 8.69
C THR A 200 -29.48 4.80 8.74
N LEU A 201 -28.29 4.20 8.57
CA LEU A 201 -27.02 4.94 8.58
C LEU A 201 -26.90 5.87 7.36
N PHE A 202 -27.22 5.40 6.15
CA PHE A 202 -27.23 6.25 4.95
C PHE A 202 -28.16 7.45 5.11
N GLN A 203 -29.35 7.24 5.68
CA GLN A 203 -30.28 8.33 5.97
C GLN A 203 -29.69 9.36 6.95
N GLN A 204 -29.04 8.91 8.03
CA GLN A 204 -28.37 9.77 9.00
C GLN A 204 -27.21 10.55 8.38
N GLN A 205 -26.48 9.94 7.46
CA GLN A 205 -25.37 10.55 6.72
C GLN A 205 -25.83 11.49 5.60
N GLY A 206 -27.13 11.52 5.29
CA GLY A 206 -27.68 12.29 4.17
C GLY A 206 -27.42 11.69 2.79
N ASP A 207 -26.92 10.45 2.73
CA ASP A 207 -26.74 9.71 1.47
C ASP A 207 -28.09 9.15 0.99
N ARG A 208 -28.80 9.97 0.22
CA ARG A 208 -30.10 9.62 -0.36
C ARG A 208 -30.01 8.49 -1.37
N VAL A 209 -28.88 8.37 -2.07
CA VAL A 209 -28.70 7.35 -3.12
C VAL A 209 -28.49 5.99 -2.47
N GLY A 210 -27.55 5.89 -1.53
CA GLY A 210 -27.32 4.68 -0.75
C GLY A 210 -28.57 4.24 0.03
N TYR A 211 -29.30 5.20 0.61
CA TYR A 211 -30.57 4.92 1.28
C TYR A 211 -31.60 4.27 0.33
N GLN A 212 -31.85 4.89 -0.82
CA GLN A 212 -32.86 4.38 -1.76
C GLN A 212 -32.46 3.02 -2.34
N GLN A 213 -31.20 2.86 -2.75
CA GLN A 213 -30.68 1.59 -3.25
C GLN A 213 -30.87 0.45 -2.23
N THR A 214 -30.64 0.75 -0.96
CA THR A 214 -30.81 -0.23 0.12
C THR A 214 -32.28 -0.61 0.33
N LEU A 215 -33.21 0.35 0.25
CA LEU A 215 -34.64 0.06 0.33
C LEU A 215 -35.13 -0.81 -0.84
N ASP A 216 -34.65 -0.53 -2.05
CA ASP A 216 -35.01 -1.32 -3.23
C ASP A 216 -34.50 -2.77 -3.09
N LEU A 217 -33.29 -2.96 -2.56
CA LEU A 217 -32.76 -4.29 -2.23
C LEU A 217 -33.60 -5.02 -1.20
N ILE A 218 -34.06 -4.35 -0.14
CA ILE A 218 -34.93 -4.96 0.87
C ILE A 218 -36.23 -5.47 0.22
N GLN A 219 -36.83 -4.71 -0.69
CA GLN A 219 -38.06 -5.12 -1.39
C GLN A 219 -37.86 -6.36 -2.29
N ILE A 220 -36.67 -6.51 -2.89
CA ILE A 220 -36.33 -7.67 -3.72
C ILE A 220 -36.15 -8.95 -2.87
N ILE A 221 -35.69 -8.80 -1.63
CA ILE A 221 -35.36 -9.92 -0.73
C ILE A 221 -36.57 -10.43 0.07
N GLN A 222 -37.60 -9.59 0.25
CA GLN A 222 -38.87 -9.95 0.91
C GLN A 222 -39.68 -10.96 0.10
#